data_AF-A0A2A2WCZ7-F1
#
_entry.id   AF-A0A2A2WCZ7-F1
#
_cell.length_a   1.000
_cell.length_b   1.000
_cell.length_c   1.000
_cell.angle_alpha   90.00
_cell.angle_beta   90.00
_cell.angle_gamma   90.00
#
_symmetry.space_group_name_H-M   'P 1'
#
loop_
_entity.id
_entity.type
_entity.pdbx_description
1 polymer ?
#
loop_
_entity_poly.entity_id
_entity_poly.type
_entity_poly.pdbx_seq_one_letter_code
_entity_poly.pdbx_strand_id
1 'polypeptide(L)'
;MSTRFEILKNGERVCLSGINGDGVLSVGLTYVKHPGQEHSHDLQIGGLGLYDGSQDRQHHAGWPSPDVTTGDEITIRILPAGEYDEPDGMTGSPQETVDDPDFGHLNYYVDSWDADIPFDSAPIDSAHIHIRADDSGPTQNQRDLIANLRVRHAQLWPDICSALIKCHPEIKTSDELTSRLVPHVGINLYDDSNAIEIAYSVEGDPEFRGYFVTLRDWEIAEVCMAE
;
A
#
# COMPACT_ATOMS: atom_id res chain seq x y z
N MET A 1 7.81 5.74 27.80
CA MET A 1 7.82 6.95 26.96
C MET A 1 9.16 7.00 26.26
N SER A 2 9.15 7.20 24.95
CA SER A 2 10.32 6.99 24.10
C SER A 2 11.01 8.33 23.79
N THR A 3 12.19 8.25 23.18
CA THR A 3 12.95 9.41 22.69
C THR A 3 12.09 10.26 21.75
N ARG A 4 12.30 11.58 21.79
CA ARG A 4 11.62 12.54 20.89
C ARG A 4 12.64 13.24 19.99
N PHE A 5 12.22 13.67 18.82
CA PHE A 5 13.00 14.55 17.96
C PHE A 5 12.34 15.92 17.86
N GLU A 6 13.10 16.99 18.08
CA GLU A 6 12.70 18.33 17.64
C GLU A 6 13.36 18.61 16.30
N ILE A 7 12.55 18.95 15.30
CA ILE A 7 12.99 19.26 13.95
C ILE A 7 12.86 20.76 13.75
N LEU A 8 13.94 21.39 13.31
CA LEU A 8 13.99 22.79 12.93
C LEU A 8 14.44 22.95 11.49
N LYS A 9 13.80 23.87 10.76
CA LYS A 9 14.22 24.35 9.45
C LYS A 9 14.67 25.80 9.57
N ASN A 10 15.92 26.11 9.20
CA ASN A 10 16.49 27.46 9.29
C ASN A 10 16.32 28.12 10.68
N GLY A 11 16.36 27.31 11.74
CA GLY A 11 16.16 27.75 13.12
C GLY A 11 14.69 27.87 13.58
N GLU A 12 13.71 27.71 12.70
CA GLU A 12 12.29 27.68 13.04
C GLU A 12 11.82 26.25 13.31
N ARG A 13 11.03 26.04 14.38
CA ARG A 13 10.51 24.72 14.75
C ARG A 13 9.46 24.27 13.73
N VAL A 14 9.71 23.12 13.12
CA VAL A 14 8.76 22.42 12.24
C VAL A 14 7.81 21.59 13.09
N CYS A 15 8.36 20.65 13.87
CA CYS A 15 7.58 19.79 14.75
C CYS A 15 8.46 19.21 15.87
N LEU A 16 7.80 18.58 16.83
CA LEU A 16 8.39 17.71 17.84
C LEU A 16 7.74 16.34 17.68
N SER A 17 8.47 15.37 17.16
CA SER A 17 7.97 14.01 16.89
C SER A 17 8.33 13.04 18.01
N GLY A 18 7.50 12.01 18.18
CA GLY A 18 7.68 11.00 19.22
C GLY A 18 6.74 9.82 19.06
N ILE A 19 7.09 8.71 19.68
CA ILE A 19 6.26 7.50 19.74
C ILE A 19 6.14 7.01 21.19
N ASN A 20 5.08 6.27 21.49
CA ASN A 20 4.84 5.62 22.76
C ASN A 20 5.26 4.14 22.73
N GLY A 21 6.24 3.80 23.56
CA GLY A 21 6.65 2.40 23.75
C GLY A 21 7.64 1.92 22.68
N ASP A 22 7.53 0.65 22.31
CA ASP A 22 8.40 0.03 21.33
C ASP A 22 8.05 0.51 19.92
N GLY A 23 9.07 0.85 19.13
CA GLY A 23 8.89 1.29 17.76
C GLY A 23 10.13 1.98 17.18
N VAL A 24 9.94 2.61 16.02
CA VAL A 24 10.96 3.35 15.29
C VAL A 24 10.52 4.80 15.15
N LEU A 25 11.46 5.72 15.35
CA LEU A 25 11.29 7.13 14.99
C LEU A 25 12.43 7.49 14.02
N SER A 26 12.10 8.09 12.88
CA SER A 26 13.03 8.41 11.81
C SER A 26 12.85 9.83 11.28
N VAL A 27 13.96 10.43 10.88
CA VAL A 27 13.99 11.64 10.05
C VAL A 27 14.92 11.36 8.89
N GLY A 28 14.40 11.45 7.67
CA GLY A 28 15.14 11.15 6.44
C GLY A 28 15.13 12.34 5.50
N LEU A 29 16.29 12.69 4.96
CA LEU A 29 16.41 13.65 3.85
C LEU A 29 16.85 12.88 2.60
N THR A 30 16.01 12.91 1.57
CA THR A 30 16.20 12.19 0.32
C THR A 30 16.46 13.18 -0.81
N TYR A 31 17.45 12.89 -1.67
CA TYR A 31 17.69 13.62 -2.91
C TYR A 31 17.28 12.73 -4.09
N VAL A 32 16.40 13.23 -4.94
CA VAL A 32 15.89 12.49 -6.09
C VAL A 32 16.31 13.17 -7.39
N LYS A 33 16.87 12.38 -8.32
CA LYS A 33 17.29 12.84 -9.65
C LYS A 33 16.77 11.90 -10.72
N HIS A 34 15.84 12.41 -11.53
CA HIS A 34 15.36 11.72 -12.73
C HIS A 34 15.84 12.44 -14.01
N PRO A 35 16.15 11.70 -15.09
CA PRO A 35 16.43 12.30 -16.38
C PRO A 35 15.24 13.14 -16.88
N GLY A 36 15.47 14.41 -17.22
CA GLY A 36 14.45 15.29 -17.79
C GLY A 36 13.47 15.93 -16.79
N GLN A 37 13.67 15.74 -15.48
CA GLN A 37 12.87 16.39 -14.43
C GLN A 37 13.75 17.28 -13.54
N GLU A 38 13.12 18.27 -12.89
CA GLU A 38 13.79 19.05 -11.85
C GLU A 38 14.15 18.15 -10.66
N HIS A 39 15.29 18.44 -10.04
CA HIS A 39 15.73 17.72 -8.85
C HIS A 39 14.88 18.11 -7.65
N SER A 40 14.55 17.14 -6.81
CA SER A 40 13.80 17.38 -5.57
C SER A 40 14.57 16.90 -4.34
N HIS A 41 14.31 17.56 -3.22
CA HIS A 41 14.70 17.10 -1.90
C HIS A 41 13.42 16.82 -1.13
N ASP A 42 13.37 15.67 -0.47
CA ASP A 42 12.22 15.26 0.33
C ASP A 42 12.67 15.03 1.78
N LEU A 43 12.02 15.71 2.72
CA LEU A 43 12.28 15.55 4.15
C LEU A 43 11.11 14.78 4.76
N GLN A 44 11.35 13.52 5.11
CA GLN A 44 10.38 12.68 5.77
C GLN A 44 10.61 12.69 7.28
N ILE A 45 9.56 12.94 8.06
CA ILE A 45 9.56 12.82 9.52
C ILE A 45 8.49 11.81 9.88
N GLY A 46 8.90 10.64 10.40
CA GLY A 46 7.95 9.57 10.63
C GLY A 46 8.36 8.61 11.73
N GLY A 47 7.48 7.67 12.01
CA GLY A 47 7.72 6.59 12.94
C GLY A 47 6.81 5.40 12.70
N LEU A 48 7.19 4.27 13.27
CA LEU A 48 6.40 3.04 13.33
C LEU A 48 6.22 2.67 14.78
N GLY A 49 4.98 2.67 15.27
CA GLY A 49 4.67 2.35 16.66
C GLY A 49 3.39 3.04 17.14
N LEU A 50 3.10 2.93 18.44
CA LEU A 50 1.91 3.57 19.02
C LEU A 50 2.14 5.07 19.14
N TYR A 51 1.30 5.90 18.53
CA TYR A 51 1.26 7.34 18.85
C TYR A 51 0.34 7.58 20.04
N ASP A 52 -0.87 7.01 20.02
CA ASP A 52 -1.74 6.88 21.18
C ASP A 52 -1.92 5.39 21.57
N GLY A 53 -2.17 5.12 22.84
CA GLY A 53 -2.30 3.75 23.35
C GLY A 53 -3.55 2.99 22.85
N SER A 54 -4.30 3.54 21.89
CA SER A 54 -5.50 2.94 21.31
C SER A 54 -5.28 2.33 19.92
N GLN A 55 -4.11 2.56 19.32
CA GLN A 55 -3.73 2.04 17.99
C GLN A 55 -3.02 0.67 18.05
N ASP A 56 -2.90 -0.02 16.90
CA ASP A 56 -2.03 -1.21 16.78
C ASP A 56 -0.56 -0.78 16.62
N ARG A 57 0.38 -1.64 17.02
CA ARG A 57 1.83 -1.41 16.99
C ARG A 57 2.40 -1.20 15.58
N GLN A 58 1.61 -1.41 14.54
CA GLN A 58 2.00 -1.24 13.13
C GLN A 58 1.58 0.12 12.54
N HIS A 59 1.16 1.07 13.37
CA HIS A 59 0.78 2.39 12.88
C HIS A 59 2.00 3.19 12.41
N HIS A 60 1.95 3.64 11.15
CA HIS A 60 2.90 4.61 10.60
C HIS A 60 2.43 6.02 10.94
N ALA A 61 3.15 6.69 11.84
CA ALA A 61 2.91 8.08 12.20
C ALA A 61 3.79 9.00 11.34
N GLY A 62 3.18 10.03 10.74
CA GLY A 62 3.86 11.06 9.94
C GLY A 62 3.69 12.43 10.56
N TRP A 63 4.76 13.21 10.65
CA TRP A 63 4.74 14.63 11.05
C TRP A 63 4.94 15.54 9.85
N PRO A 64 4.66 16.84 9.97
CA PRO A 64 4.79 17.78 8.85
C PRO A 64 6.14 17.68 8.15
N SER A 65 6.09 17.46 6.83
CA SER A 65 7.25 17.39 5.94
C SER A 65 7.33 18.69 5.14
N PRO A 66 8.08 19.70 5.61
CA PRO A 66 8.19 20.97 4.89
C PRO A 66 9.04 20.81 3.63
N ASP A 67 8.74 21.59 2.59
CA ASP A 67 9.58 21.68 1.39
C ASP A 67 11.02 22.04 1.77
N VAL A 68 12.00 21.34 1.19
CA VAL A 68 13.44 21.59 1.39
C VAL A 68 14.09 21.97 0.07
N THR A 69 14.87 23.05 0.11
CA THR A 69 15.59 23.57 -1.06
C THR A 69 17.08 23.72 -0.75
N THR A 70 17.89 23.87 -1.80
CA THR A 70 19.33 24.08 -1.64
C THR A 70 19.60 25.37 -0.85
N GLY A 71 20.34 25.23 0.25
CA GLY A 71 20.68 26.32 1.16
C GLY A 71 19.89 26.31 2.47
N ASP A 72 18.83 25.51 2.56
CA ASP A 72 18.11 25.28 3.82
C ASP A 72 18.97 24.46 4.81
N GLU A 73 18.85 24.79 6.10
CA GLU A 73 19.44 24.03 7.20
C GLU A 73 18.35 23.22 7.93
N ILE A 74 18.56 21.92 8.06
CA ILE A 74 17.72 21.04 8.89
C ILE A 74 18.49 20.66 10.14
N THR A 75 17.94 21.00 11.30
CA THR A 75 18.47 20.59 12.60
C THR A 75 17.56 19.56 13.24
N ILE A 76 18.14 18.43 13.66
CA ILE A 76 17.45 17.40 14.45
C ILE A 76 18.04 17.41 15.85
N ARG A 77 17.21 17.63 16.87
CA ARG A 77 17.62 17.52 18.27
C ARG A 77 16.97 16.31 18.93
N ILE A 78 17.78 15.47 19.54
CA ILE A 78 17.32 14.33 20.33
C ILE A 78 16.96 14.84 21.73
N LEU A 79 15.70 14.71 22.09
CA LEU A 79 15.16 15.16 23.37
C LEU A 79 14.82 13.96 24.28
N PRO A 80 14.90 14.14 25.61
CA PRO A 80 14.38 13.13 26.54
C PRO A 80 12.87 12.93 26.31
N ALA A 81 12.34 11.82 26.82
CA ALA A 81 10.92 11.52 26.81
C ALA A 81 10.05 12.69 27.35
N GLY A 82 8.86 12.88 26.78
CA GLY A 82 7.91 13.93 27.14
C GLY A 82 6.74 14.00 26.16
N GLU A 83 6.01 15.12 26.16
CA GLU A 83 4.93 15.38 25.20
C GLU A 83 5.49 15.70 23.80
N TYR A 84 4.75 15.38 22.75
CA TYR A 84 5.14 15.65 21.37
C TYR A 84 3.91 16.04 20.56
N ASP A 85 4.14 16.64 19.40
CA ASP A 85 3.06 17.12 18.54
C ASP A 85 2.27 15.92 18.00
N GLU A 86 1.00 16.15 17.72
CA GLU A 86 0.15 15.20 17.01
C GLU A 86 0.64 15.03 15.55
N PRO A 87 0.74 13.80 15.04
CA PRO A 87 1.10 13.54 13.66
C PRO A 87 0.08 14.18 12.72
N ASP A 88 0.56 14.89 11.70
CA ASP A 88 -0.26 15.70 10.76
C ASP A 88 -0.66 14.90 9.50
N GLY A 89 -0.09 13.70 9.29
CA GLY A 89 -0.66 12.71 8.38
C GLY A 89 0.30 11.75 7.65
N MET A 90 -0.20 10.50 7.52
CA MET A 90 0.06 9.40 6.56
C MET A 90 1.30 8.49 6.76
N THR A 91 1.28 7.16 6.52
CA THR A 91 0.45 6.30 5.63
C THR A 91 0.14 4.90 6.26
N GLY A 92 -0.59 4.84 7.37
CA GLY A 92 -1.01 3.55 7.96
C GLY A 92 -2.40 3.54 8.58
N SER A 93 -3.11 4.67 8.58
CA SER A 93 -4.50 4.71 9.01
C SER A 93 -5.36 5.45 8.00
N PRO A 94 -6.58 4.95 7.77
CA PRO A 94 -7.53 5.59 6.88
C PRO A 94 -7.85 7.02 7.32
N GLN A 95 -8.07 7.90 6.35
CA GLN A 95 -8.72 9.20 6.57
C GLN A 95 -10.19 9.01 6.96
N GLU A 96 -10.83 7.97 6.41
CA GLU A 96 -12.20 7.59 6.72
C GLU A 96 -12.36 6.06 6.66
N THR A 97 -13.13 5.49 7.57
CA THR A 97 -13.54 4.08 7.52
C THR A 97 -15.05 4.02 7.43
N VAL A 98 -15.56 3.30 6.43
CA VAL A 98 -17.00 3.07 6.24
C VAL A 98 -17.30 1.57 6.26
N ASP A 99 -18.46 1.22 6.80
CA ASP A 99 -19.02 -0.12 6.68
C ASP A 99 -19.78 -0.22 5.35
N ASP A 100 -19.11 -0.77 4.34
CA ASP A 100 -19.65 -0.97 3.00
C ASP A 100 -20.42 -2.30 2.91
N PRO A 101 -21.63 -2.31 2.29
CA PRO A 101 -22.43 -3.53 2.19
C PRO A 101 -21.81 -4.62 1.32
N ASP A 102 -20.96 -4.26 0.35
CA ASP A 102 -20.33 -5.18 -0.59
C ASP A 102 -18.92 -5.57 -0.14
N PHE A 103 -18.19 -4.62 0.45
CA PHE A 103 -16.76 -4.75 0.77
C PHE A 103 -16.43 -4.84 2.26
N GLY A 104 -17.40 -4.68 3.17
CA GLY A 104 -17.14 -4.67 4.60
C GLY A 104 -16.42 -3.41 5.04
N HIS A 105 -15.36 -3.54 5.84
CA HIS A 105 -14.63 -2.38 6.37
C HIS A 105 -13.75 -1.75 5.28
N LEU A 106 -14.27 -0.69 4.64
CA LEU A 106 -13.60 0.01 3.56
C LEU A 106 -12.90 1.26 4.10
N ASN A 107 -11.61 1.37 3.81
CA ASN A 107 -10.70 2.36 4.37
C ASN A 107 -10.28 3.33 3.28
N TYR A 108 -10.65 4.60 3.41
CA TYR A 108 -10.22 5.66 2.50
C TYR A 108 -8.83 6.16 2.86
N TYR A 109 -7.94 6.19 1.88
CA TYR A 109 -6.64 6.84 1.92
C TYR A 109 -6.59 7.81 0.76
N VAL A 110 -6.13 9.05 0.91
CA VAL A 110 -5.86 10.07 -0.14
C VAL A 110 -6.73 10.08 -1.41
N ASP A 111 -6.60 9.06 -2.27
CA ASP A 111 -7.28 8.84 -3.54
C ASP A 111 -7.65 7.36 -3.80
N SER A 112 -7.71 6.52 -2.77
CA SER A 112 -8.04 5.11 -2.83
C SER A 112 -8.88 4.60 -1.66
N TRP A 113 -9.63 3.54 -1.92
CA TRP A 113 -10.36 2.78 -0.94
C TRP A 113 -9.84 1.36 -0.90
N ASP A 114 -9.52 0.90 0.31
CA ASP A 114 -8.88 -0.39 0.53
C ASP A 114 -9.69 -1.25 1.51
N ALA A 115 -9.79 -2.56 1.23
CA ALA A 115 -10.41 -3.52 2.13
C ALA A 115 -9.90 -4.94 1.89
N ASP A 116 -9.93 -5.75 2.93
CA ASP A 116 -9.81 -7.20 2.84
C ASP A 116 -11.20 -7.83 2.65
N ILE A 117 -11.39 -8.54 1.54
CA ILE A 117 -12.65 -9.19 1.19
C ILE A 117 -12.50 -10.71 1.03
N PRO A 118 -13.54 -11.50 1.34
CA PRO A 118 -13.63 -12.89 0.90
C PRO A 118 -13.71 -12.94 -0.63
N PHE A 119 -12.96 -13.85 -1.25
CA PHE A 119 -12.93 -14.01 -2.70
C PHE A 119 -13.54 -15.35 -3.16
N ASP A 120 -13.58 -16.37 -2.29
CA ASP A 120 -14.31 -17.64 -2.43
C ASP A 120 -14.17 -18.32 -3.82
N SER A 121 -12.99 -18.24 -4.44
CA SER A 121 -12.75 -18.76 -5.78
C SER A 121 -11.40 -19.45 -5.87
N ALA A 122 -11.42 -20.78 -5.69
CA ALA A 122 -10.21 -21.59 -5.66
C ALA A 122 -9.28 -21.30 -6.86
N PRO A 123 -7.96 -21.15 -6.63
CA PRO A 123 -7.25 -21.41 -5.37
C PRO A 123 -7.19 -20.22 -4.40
N ILE A 124 -7.98 -19.17 -4.62
CA ILE A 124 -7.95 -17.92 -3.84
C ILE A 124 -9.09 -17.90 -2.83
N ASP A 125 -8.75 -17.64 -1.57
CA ASP A 125 -9.72 -17.56 -0.48
C ASP A 125 -10.12 -16.10 -0.19
N SER A 126 -9.16 -15.18 -0.30
CA SER A 126 -9.35 -13.77 0.05
C SER A 126 -8.61 -12.83 -0.90
N ALA A 127 -8.98 -11.55 -0.89
CA ALA A 127 -8.29 -10.52 -1.64
C ALA A 127 -8.21 -9.21 -0.85
N HIS A 128 -7.07 -8.53 -0.95
CA HIS A 128 -6.97 -7.11 -0.64
C HIS A 128 -7.37 -6.33 -1.89
N ILE A 129 -8.44 -5.55 -1.81
CA ILE A 129 -8.84 -4.64 -2.89
C ILE A 129 -8.22 -3.26 -2.65
N HIS A 130 -7.77 -2.64 -3.73
CA HIS A 130 -7.34 -1.26 -3.78
C HIS A 130 -8.05 -0.58 -4.95
N ILE A 131 -8.94 0.36 -4.64
CA ILE A 131 -9.81 1.01 -5.61
C ILE A 131 -9.51 2.50 -5.63
N ARG A 132 -8.94 3.00 -6.72
CA ARG A 132 -8.74 4.43 -6.89
C ARG A 132 -10.08 5.13 -7.12
N ALA A 133 -10.48 5.98 -6.18
CA ALA A 133 -11.69 6.78 -6.22
C ALA A 133 -11.54 7.96 -5.25
N ASP A 134 -12.35 9.00 -5.43
CA ASP A 134 -12.40 10.11 -4.49
C ASP A 134 -13.12 9.73 -3.19
N ASP A 135 -13.23 10.68 -2.28
CA ASP A 135 -13.86 10.53 -0.96
C ASP A 135 -15.37 10.21 -1.04
N SER A 136 -15.99 10.22 -2.22
CA SER A 136 -17.39 9.79 -2.40
C SER A 136 -17.55 8.27 -2.47
N GLY A 137 -16.44 7.53 -2.61
CA GLY A 137 -16.43 6.07 -2.62
C GLY A 137 -16.28 5.44 -4.01
N PRO A 138 -16.11 4.10 -4.08
CA PRO A 138 -16.04 3.37 -5.33
C PRO A 138 -17.28 3.56 -6.22
N THR A 139 -17.07 3.71 -7.53
CA THR A 139 -18.15 3.82 -8.52
C THR A 139 -18.95 2.51 -8.63
N GLN A 140 -20.16 2.57 -9.19
CA GLN A 140 -20.94 1.35 -9.45
C GLN A 140 -20.21 0.41 -10.42
N ASN A 141 -19.50 0.95 -11.41
CA ASN A 141 -18.76 0.14 -12.37
C ASN A 141 -17.59 -0.61 -11.70
N GLN A 142 -16.83 0.06 -10.82
CA GLN A 142 -15.77 -0.59 -10.02
C GLN A 142 -16.33 -1.70 -9.12
N ARG A 143 -17.49 -1.46 -8.49
CA ARG A 143 -18.22 -2.47 -7.70
C ARG A 143 -18.62 -3.67 -8.54
N ASP A 144 -19.22 -3.42 -9.69
CA ASP A 144 -19.65 -4.45 -10.62
C ASP A 144 -18.45 -5.27 -11.14
N LEU A 145 -17.29 -4.64 -11.37
CA LEU A 145 -16.06 -5.34 -11.78
C LEU A 145 -15.57 -6.32 -10.72
N ILE A 146 -15.48 -5.90 -9.44
CA ILE A 146 -15.05 -6.81 -8.35
C ILE A 146 -16.05 -7.95 -8.16
N ALA A 147 -17.35 -7.64 -8.15
CA ALA A 147 -18.40 -8.64 -8.01
C ALA A 147 -18.37 -9.66 -9.16
N ASN A 148 -18.21 -9.21 -10.41
CA ASN A 148 -18.12 -10.08 -11.56
C ASN A 148 -16.82 -10.89 -11.57
N LEU A 149 -15.70 -10.32 -11.11
CA LEU A 149 -14.44 -11.04 -11.02
C LEU A 149 -14.55 -12.25 -10.10
N ARG A 150 -15.16 -12.11 -8.92
CA ARG A 150 -15.39 -13.23 -7.98
C ARG A 150 -16.15 -14.39 -8.63
N VAL A 151 -17.15 -14.07 -9.46
CA VAL A 151 -17.96 -15.07 -10.18
C VAL A 151 -17.21 -15.71 -11.35
N ARG A 152 -16.42 -14.92 -12.08
CA ARG A 152 -15.74 -15.33 -13.31
C ARG A 152 -14.38 -15.95 -13.09
N HIS A 153 -13.75 -15.70 -11.94
CA HIS A 153 -12.37 -16.10 -11.70
C HIS A 153 -12.13 -17.60 -11.93
N ALA A 154 -13.03 -18.48 -11.47
CA ALA A 154 -12.89 -19.92 -11.70
C ALA A 154 -12.86 -20.31 -13.19
N GLN A 155 -13.52 -19.53 -14.07
CA GLN A 155 -13.50 -19.74 -15.52
C GLN A 155 -12.23 -19.18 -16.17
N LEU A 156 -11.70 -18.08 -15.63
CA LEU A 156 -10.48 -17.42 -16.08
C LEU A 156 -9.21 -18.12 -15.58
N TRP A 157 -9.31 -18.85 -14.45
CA TRP A 157 -8.18 -19.44 -13.76
C TRP A 157 -7.28 -20.32 -14.64
N PRO A 158 -7.79 -21.20 -15.53
CA PRO A 158 -6.92 -21.99 -16.39
C PRO A 158 -5.99 -21.15 -17.28
N ASP A 159 -6.51 -20.03 -17.80
CA ASP A 159 -5.76 -19.12 -18.66
C ASP A 159 -4.79 -18.27 -17.84
N ILE A 160 -5.23 -17.77 -16.68
CA ILE A 160 -4.40 -17.05 -15.72
C ILE A 160 -3.23 -17.92 -15.24
N CYS A 161 -3.50 -19.13 -14.77
CA CYS A 161 -2.50 -20.10 -14.33
C CYS A 161 -1.49 -20.39 -15.44
N SER A 162 -1.97 -20.62 -16.66
CA SER A 162 -1.10 -20.86 -17.82
C SER A 162 -0.20 -19.65 -18.14
N ALA A 163 -0.69 -18.43 -17.94
CA ALA A 163 0.09 -17.23 -18.17
C ALA A 163 1.12 -16.98 -17.06
N LEU A 164 0.75 -17.20 -15.80
CA LEU A 164 1.64 -17.14 -14.64
C LEU A 164 2.80 -18.14 -14.76
N ILE A 165 2.53 -19.40 -15.14
CA ILE A 165 3.57 -20.42 -15.36
C ILE A 165 4.58 -19.99 -16.44
N LYS A 166 4.12 -19.34 -17.52
CA LYS A 166 5.01 -18.85 -18.59
C LYS A 166 5.89 -17.71 -18.11
N CYS A 167 5.40 -16.89 -17.18
CA CYS A 167 6.11 -15.77 -16.60
C CYS A 167 7.10 -16.23 -15.52
N HIS A 168 6.74 -17.25 -14.74
CA HIS A 168 7.54 -17.72 -13.62
C HIS A 168 8.85 -18.41 -14.06
N PRO A 169 10.03 -18.05 -13.48
CA PRO A 169 11.32 -18.59 -13.91
C PRO A 169 11.46 -20.10 -13.66
N GLU A 170 10.99 -20.57 -12.49
CA GLU A 170 11.22 -21.97 -12.05
C GLU A 170 9.99 -22.88 -12.16
N ILE A 171 8.81 -22.46 -11.71
CA ILE A 171 7.58 -23.27 -11.74
C ILE A 171 7.16 -23.56 -13.18
N LYS A 172 6.88 -24.83 -13.49
CA LYS A 172 6.52 -25.26 -14.86
C LYS A 172 5.18 -26.00 -14.97
N THR A 173 4.49 -26.22 -13.86
CA THR A 173 3.24 -26.98 -13.85
C THR A 173 2.14 -26.26 -13.05
N SER A 174 0.88 -26.52 -13.42
CA SER A 174 -0.29 -25.97 -12.73
C SER A 174 -0.37 -26.46 -11.28
N ASP A 175 -0.08 -27.73 -11.05
CA ASP A 175 -0.14 -28.32 -9.70
C ASP A 175 0.90 -27.69 -8.78
N GLU A 176 2.11 -27.45 -9.28
CA GLU A 176 3.18 -26.79 -8.52
C GLU A 176 2.89 -25.31 -8.27
N LEU A 177 2.35 -24.58 -9.26
CA LEU A 177 1.94 -23.19 -9.04
C LEU A 177 0.85 -23.14 -7.97
N THR A 178 -0.20 -23.96 -8.13
CA THR A 178 -1.35 -23.97 -7.22
C THR A 178 -0.97 -24.36 -5.80
N SER A 179 -0.02 -25.28 -5.61
CA SER A 179 0.41 -25.70 -4.27
C SER A 179 1.28 -24.68 -3.54
N ARG A 180 1.88 -23.74 -4.27
CA ARG A 180 2.74 -22.69 -3.72
C ARG A 180 2.08 -21.32 -3.72
N LEU A 181 0.94 -21.17 -4.37
CA LEU A 181 0.27 -19.88 -4.45
C LEU A 181 -0.26 -19.50 -3.07
N VAL A 182 0.01 -18.27 -2.64
CA VAL A 182 -0.61 -17.73 -1.44
C VAL A 182 -2.10 -17.56 -1.73
N PRO A 183 -3.03 -18.08 -0.91
CA PRO A 183 -4.48 -18.01 -1.15
C PRO A 183 -5.07 -16.62 -0.85
N HIS A 184 -4.27 -15.58 -1.04
CA HIS A 184 -4.59 -14.17 -0.86
C HIS A 184 -3.96 -13.37 -1.99
N VAL A 185 -4.76 -12.56 -2.68
CA VAL A 185 -4.33 -11.76 -3.84
C VAL A 185 -4.55 -10.28 -3.62
N GLY A 186 -3.79 -9.43 -4.29
CA GLY A 186 -4.13 -8.03 -4.47
C GLY A 186 -5.05 -7.85 -5.69
N ILE A 187 -6.02 -6.95 -5.61
CA ILE A 187 -6.87 -6.54 -6.74
C ILE A 187 -6.82 -5.02 -6.83
N ASN A 188 -6.27 -4.48 -7.92
CA ASN A 188 -6.11 -3.05 -8.11
C ASN A 188 -7.03 -2.56 -9.24
N LEU A 189 -7.80 -1.50 -8.96
CA LEU A 189 -8.56 -0.72 -9.93
C LEU A 189 -8.03 0.71 -9.92
N TYR A 190 -7.30 1.11 -10.95
CA TYR A 190 -6.62 2.42 -10.99
C TYR A 190 -7.48 3.56 -11.55
N ASP A 191 -8.61 3.23 -12.17
CA ASP A 191 -9.56 4.18 -12.73
C ASP A 191 -10.94 3.51 -12.88
N ASP A 192 -11.86 4.19 -13.60
CA ASP A 192 -13.21 3.70 -13.89
C ASP A 192 -13.30 2.93 -15.23
N SER A 193 -12.18 2.43 -15.75
CA SER A 193 -12.16 1.59 -16.95
C SER A 193 -12.54 0.14 -16.64
N ASN A 194 -12.66 -0.69 -17.68
CA ASN A 194 -12.87 -2.14 -17.55
C ASN A 194 -11.57 -2.93 -17.33
N ALA A 195 -10.55 -2.30 -16.74
CA ALA A 195 -9.27 -2.93 -16.45
C ALA A 195 -9.19 -3.34 -14.98
N ILE A 196 -8.75 -4.58 -14.72
CA ILE A 196 -8.53 -5.10 -13.38
C ILE A 196 -7.13 -5.70 -13.34
N GLU A 197 -6.30 -5.26 -12.41
CA GLU A 197 -5.02 -5.90 -12.14
C GLU A 197 -5.14 -6.83 -10.93
N ILE A 198 -4.65 -8.05 -11.06
CA ILE A 198 -4.63 -9.05 -9.98
C ILE A 198 -3.17 -9.38 -9.67
N ALA A 199 -2.77 -9.16 -8.42
CA ALA A 199 -1.42 -9.44 -7.92
C ALA A 199 -1.41 -10.76 -7.15
N TYR A 200 -0.59 -11.70 -7.63
CA TYR A 200 -0.38 -13.01 -7.05
C TYR A 200 0.99 -13.08 -6.37
N SER A 201 1.04 -13.84 -5.28
CA SER A 201 2.26 -14.13 -4.52
C SER A 201 2.49 -15.64 -4.48
N VAL A 202 3.75 -16.05 -4.54
CA VAL A 202 4.17 -17.46 -4.52
C VAL A 202 5.05 -17.72 -3.30
N GLU A 203 4.66 -18.66 -2.46
CA GLU A 203 5.43 -19.09 -1.31
C GLU A 203 6.79 -19.68 -1.74
N GLY A 204 7.82 -19.30 -1.00
CA GLY A 204 9.20 -19.75 -1.24
C GLY A 204 9.86 -19.16 -2.49
N ASP A 205 9.28 -18.11 -3.10
CA ASP A 205 10.02 -17.28 -4.05
C ASP A 205 11.12 -16.52 -3.28
N PRO A 206 12.42 -16.76 -3.56
CA PRO A 206 13.53 -16.18 -2.80
C PRO A 206 13.64 -14.66 -2.97
N GLU A 207 13.02 -14.10 -4.01
CA GLU A 207 13.06 -12.66 -4.32
C GLU A 207 11.77 -11.95 -3.92
N PHE A 208 10.81 -12.64 -3.29
CA PHE A 208 9.52 -12.09 -2.87
C PHE A 208 8.78 -11.36 -4.00
N ARG A 209 8.91 -11.87 -5.23
CA ARG A 209 8.36 -11.24 -6.43
C ARG A 209 6.83 -11.25 -6.42
N GLY A 210 6.24 -10.17 -6.90
CA GLY A 210 4.83 -10.09 -7.26
C GLY A 210 4.61 -10.47 -8.71
N TYR A 211 3.53 -11.21 -8.98
CA TYR A 211 3.11 -11.58 -10.33
C TYR A 211 1.78 -10.92 -10.64
N PHE A 212 1.75 -10.03 -11.64
CA PHE A 212 0.58 -9.21 -11.93
C PHE A 212 -0.07 -9.68 -13.23
N VAL A 213 -1.39 -9.83 -13.19
CA VAL A 213 -2.22 -10.17 -14.35
C VAL A 213 -3.22 -9.06 -14.54
N THR A 214 -3.13 -8.35 -15.66
CA THR A 214 -4.13 -7.36 -16.04
C THR A 214 -5.17 -7.98 -16.95
N LEU A 215 -6.42 -7.93 -16.52
CA LEU A 215 -7.59 -8.25 -17.31
C LEU A 215 -8.17 -6.97 -17.92
N ARG A 216 -8.55 -7.00 -19.19
CA ARG A 216 -9.35 -5.97 -19.84
C ARG A 216 -10.51 -6.64 -20.56
N ASP A 217 -11.74 -6.22 -20.25
CA ASP A 217 -12.96 -6.83 -20.79
C ASP A 217 -13.01 -8.36 -20.59
N TRP A 218 -12.50 -8.84 -19.46
CA TRP A 218 -12.39 -10.26 -19.09
C TRP A 218 -11.40 -11.10 -19.90
N GLU A 219 -10.50 -10.45 -20.65
CA GLU A 219 -9.39 -11.11 -21.35
C GLU A 219 -8.05 -10.69 -20.73
N ILE A 220 -7.07 -11.59 -20.72
CA ILE A 220 -5.71 -11.27 -20.24
C ILE A 220 -5.07 -10.29 -21.23
N ALA A 221 -4.89 -9.06 -20.78
CA ALA A 221 -4.25 -7.99 -21.55
C ALA A 221 -2.73 -7.98 -21.34
N GLU A 222 -2.29 -8.22 -20.11
CA GLU A 222 -0.87 -8.18 -19.73
C GLU A 222 -0.59 -9.14 -18.58
N VAL A 223 0.62 -9.71 -18.57
CA VAL A 223 1.17 -10.45 -17.43
C VAL A 223 2.61 -10.02 -17.23
N CYS A 224 2.94 -9.59 -16.01
CA CYS A 224 4.29 -9.18 -15.65
C CYS A 224 4.71 -9.77 -14.30
N MET A 225 6.01 -9.86 -14.11
CA MET A 225 6.65 -10.22 -12.85
C MET A 225 7.45 -9.00 -12.42
N ALA A 226 7.29 -8.56 -11.17
CA ALA A 226 8.16 -7.54 -10.61
C ALA A 226 9.57 -8.10 -10.44
N GLU A 227 10.55 -7.40 -11.00
CA GLU A 227 11.98 -7.66 -10.84
C GLU A 227 12.55 -7.03 -9.56
#